data_AF-A0A918QBZ9-F1
#
_entry.id   AF-A0A918QBZ9-F1
#
_cell.length_a   1.000
_cell.length_b   1.000
_cell.length_c   1.000
_cell.angle_alpha   90.00
_cell.angle_beta   90.00
_cell.angle_gamma   90.00
#
_symmetry.space_group_name_H-M   'P 1'
#
loop_
_entity.id
_entity.type
_entity.pdbx_description
1 polymer ?
#
loop_
_entity_poly.entity_id
_entity_poly.type
_entity_poly.pdbx_seq_one_letter_code
_entity_poly.pdbx_strand_id
1 'polypeptide(L)'
;MGNIDIDTARVRAAADDTQSLSRAVMKRLSHSLDTSDDVYGSHYGNGWESPVQLKVCAEKWEEHMVSLARSMGELSEQLRSSADGYDSADAEAESRLRAGLNDLGRA
;
A
#
# COMPACT_ATOMS: atom_id res chain seq x y z
N MET A 1 -15.11 -22.22 -15.44
CA MET A 1 -14.43 -21.26 -14.55
C MET A 1 -13.23 -21.98 -13.96
N GLY A 2 -12.02 -21.50 -14.24
CA GLY A 2 -10.80 -22.14 -13.76
C GLY A 2 -10.72 -22.02 -12.24
N ASN A 3 -10.33 -23.09 -11.56
CA ASN A 3 -10.06 -23.07 -10.14
C ASN A 3 -8.85 -22.17 -9.93
N ILE A 4 -9.07 -20.93 -9.46
CA ILE A 4 -7.97 -20.04 -9.10
C ILE A 4 -7.60 -20.43 -7.68
N ASP A 5 -6.56 -21.23 -7.55
CA ASP A 5 -5.95 -21.55 -6.26
C ASP A 5 -5.19 -20.31 -5.78
N ILE A 6 -5.75 -19.61 -4.79
CA ILE A 6 -5.15 -18.43 -4.19
C ILE A 6 -4.49 -18.83 -2.88
N ASP A 7 -3.16 -18.73 -2.86
CA ASP A 7 -2.36 -18.87 -1.65
C ASP A 7 -2.53 -17.62 -0.78
N THR A 8 -3.52 -17.66 0.12
CA THR A 8 -3.87 -16.55 1.00
C THR A 8 -2.73 -16.17 1.95
N ALA A 9 -1.85 -17.12 2.30
CA ALA A 9 -0.66 -16.86 3.10
C ALA A 9 0.35 -15.99 2.33
N ARG A 10 0.60 -16.29 1.05
CA ARG A 10 1.46 -15.44 0.20
C ARG A 10 0.85 -14.07 -0.06
N VAL A 11 -0.48 -13.98 -0.22
CA VAL A 11 -1.17 -12.69 -0.38
C VAL A 11 -1.00 -11.82 0.87
N ARG A 12 -1.13 -12.40 2.06
CA ARG A 12 -0.86 -11.68 3.32
C ARG A 12 0.60 -11.25 3.45
N ALA A 13 1.55 -12.12 3.11
CA ALA A 13 2.97 -11.76 3.13
C ALA A 13 3.26 -10.57 2.19
N ALA A 14 2.70 -10.59 0.97
CA ALA A 14 2.84 -9.47 0.03
C ALA A 14 2.19 -8.17 0.57
N ALA A 15 1.06 -8.27 1.27
CA ALA A 15 0.44 -7.13 1.95
C ALA A 15 1.37 -6.56 3.03
N ASP A 16 1.96 -7.40 3.88
CA ASP A 16 2.89 -7.00 4.94
C ASP A 16 4.14 -6.32 4.35
N ASP A 17 4.72 -6.92 3.31
CA ASP A 17 5.90 -6.38 2.61
C ASP A 17 5.60 -5.01 1.99
N THR A 18 4.45 -4.88 1.32
CA THR A 18 4.03 -3.62 0.70
C THR A 18 3.80 -2.53 1.75
N GLN A 19 3.19 -2.88 2.88
CA GLN A 19 2.96 -1.95 3.98
C GLN A 19 4.28 -1.51 4.63
N SER A 20 5.21 -2.43 4.83
CA SER A 20 6.55 -2.16 5.35
C SER A 20 7.33 -1.23 4.41
N LEU A 21 7.32 -1.55 3.11
CA LEU A 21 7.97 -0.75 2.09
C LEU A 21 7.38 0.66 2.03
N SER A 22 6.06 0.80 2.04
CA SER A 22 5.38 2.11 2.09
C SER A 22 5.89 2.96 3.26
N ARG A 23 5.91 2.40 4.48
CA ARG A 23 6.40 3.12 5.68
C ARG A 23 7.88 3.51 5.55
N ALA A 24 8.72 2.60 5.06
CA ALA A 24 10.14 2.85 4.88
C ALA A 24 10.41 3.94 3.84
N VAL A 25 9.63 3.93 2.75
CA VAL A 25 9.66 4.94 1.70
C VAL A 25 9.21 6.29 2.25
N MET A 26 8.06 6.38 2.93
CA MET A 26 7.64 7.64 3.57
C MET A 26 8.74 8.24 4.45
N LYS A 27 9.35 7.43 5.32
CA LYS A 27 10.42 7.89 6.21
C LYS A 27 11.64 8.41 5.44
N ARG A 28 12.01 7.76 4.34
CA ARG A 28 13.15 8.19 3.50
C ARG A 28 12.87 9.48 2.75
N LEU A 29 11.64 9.66 2.29
CA LEU A 29 11.28 10.78 1.43
C LEU A 29 10.96 12.05 2.23
N SER A 30 10.44 11.90 3.45
CA SER A 30 9.96 12.95 4.35
C SER A 30 10.94 14.10 4.67
N HIS A 31 12.21 14.02 4.27
CA HIS A 31 13.20 15.09 4.49
C HIS A 31 14.23 15.18 3.36
N SER A 32 13.96 14.53 2.22
CA SER A 32 14.98 14.33 1.19
C SER A 32 15.27 15.58 0.36
N LEU A 33 14.40 16.60 0.44
CA LEU A 33 14.51 17.84 -0.31
C LEU A 33 14.54 19.09 0.60
N ASP A 34 14.73 18.94 1.91
CA ASP A 34 14.79 20.04 2.88
C ASP A 34 15.83 21.10 2.50
N THR A 35 16.94 20.69 1.88
CA THR A 35 17.98 21.61 1.36
C THR A 35 17.47 22.56 0.27
N SER A 36 16.32 22.29 -0.35
CA SER A 36 15.69 23.20 -1.32
C SER A 36 15.17 24.47 -0.64
N ASP A 37 14.75 24.38 0.63
CA ASP A 37 14.35 25.55 1.42
C ASP A 37 15.57 26.44 1.74
N ASP A 38 16.73 25.84 2.03
CA ASP A 38 17.97 26.58 2.26
C ASP A 38 18.42 27.34 1.01
N VAL A 39 18.32 26.70 -0.16
CA VAL A 39 18.64 27.31 -1.45
C VAL A 39 17.66 28.45 -1.77
N TYR A 40 16.37 28.25 -1.51
CA TYR A 40 15.38 29.31 -1.64
C TYR A 40 15.72 30.50 -0.73
N GLY A 41 15.91 30.27 0.57
CA GLY A 41 16.22 31.33 1.53
C GLY A 41 17.51 32.09 1.22
N SER A 42 18.54 31.40 0.71
CA SER A 42 19.86 31.99 0.45
C SER A 42 19.94 32.76 -0.88
N HIS A 43 19.11 32.42 -1.86
CA HIS A 43 19.22 32.94 -3.22
C HIS A 43 17.98 33.68 -3.74
N TYR A 44 16.85 33.64 -3.02
CA TYR A 44 15.65 34.39 -3.35
C TYR A 44 15.94 35.90 -3.37
N GLY A 45 15.44 36.60 -4.39
CA GLY A 45 15.61 38.06 -4.54
C GLY A 45 16.96 38.50 -5.11
N ASN A 46 17.92 37.59 -5.34
CA ASN A 46 19.23 37.91 -5.93
C ASN A 46 19.20 37.99 -7.48
N GLY A 47 18.02 38.19 -8.08
CA GLY A 47 17.83 38.30 -9.54
C GLY A 47 17.65 36.97 -10.29
N TRP A 48 17.68 35.82 -9.60
CA TRP A 48 17.46 34.50 -10.18
C TRP A 48 16.07 33.95 -9.77
N GLU A 49 15.29 33.47 -10.74
CA GLU A 49 13.98 32.85 -10.49
C GLU A 49 14.07 31.36 -10.14
N SER A 50 15.19 30.70 -10.47
CA SER A 50 15.39 29.27 -10.26
C SER A 50 15.21 28.79 -8.81
N PRO A 51 15.57 29.54 -7.74
CA PRO A 51 15.35 29.08 -6.37
C PRO A 51 13.85 28.90 -6.05
N VAL A 52 12.97 29.77 -6.59
CA VAL A 52 11.51 29.67 -6.44
C VAL A 52 11.01 28.38 -7.10
N GLN A 53 11.47 28.11 -8.33
CA GLN A 53 11.05 26.93 -9.08
C GLN A 53 11.55 25.62 -8.45
N LEU A 54 12.76 25.63 -7.88
CA LEU A 54 13.29 24.49 -7.13
C LEU A 54 12.44 24.17 -5.90
N LYS A 55 12.04 25.20 -5.15
CA LYS A 55 11.15 25.03 -3.99
C LYS A 55 9.80 24.41 -4.40
N VAL A 56 9.14 24.97 -5.41
CA VAL A 56 7.86 24.43 -5.91
C VAL A 56 8.02 22.98 -6.41
N CYS A 57 9.13 22.66 -7.06
CA CYS A 57 9.41 21.30 -7.49
C CYS A 57 9.57 20.34 -6.30
N ALA A 58 10.24 20.79 -5.24
CA ALA A 58 10.43 19.99 -4.02
C ALA A 58 9.09 19.70 -3.32
N GLU A 59 8.26 20.72 -3.14
CA GLU A 59 6.93 20.60 -2.53
C GLU A 59 6.04 19.61 -3.31
N LYS A 60 5.94 19.78 -4.63
CA LYS A 60 5.13 18.88 -5.47
C LYS A 60 5.65 17.44 -5.47
N TRP A 61 6.95 17.27 -5.42
CA TRP A 61 7.55 15.95 -5.34
C TRP A 61 7.20 15.29 -4.01
N GLU A 62 7.31 16.02 -2.90
CA GLU A 62 6.99 15.48 -1.57
C GLU A 62 5.51 15.10 -1.46
N GLU A 63 4.62 15.98 -1.91
CA GLU A 63 3.17 15.70 -1.99
C GLU A 63 2.89 14.43 -2.80
N HIS A 64 3.50 14.30 -3.98
CA HIS A 64 3.29 13.14 -4.85
C HIS A 64 3.78 11.85 -4.19
N MET A 65 4.95 11.89 -3.56
CA MET A 65 5.54 10.73 -2.92
C MET A 65 4.78 10.28 -1.67
N VAL A 66 4.28 11.23 -0.86
CA VAL A 66 3.39 10.94 0.26
C VAL A 66 2.10 10.30 -0.24
N SER A 67 1.51 10.83 -1.31
CA SER A 67 0.32 10.24 -1.94
C SER A 67 0.59 8.81 -2.44
N LEU A 68 1.71 8.58 -3.11
CA LEU A 68 2.08 7.25 -3.61
C LEU A 68 2.23 6.25 -2.48
N ALA A 69 2.94 6.62 -1.41
CA ALA A 69 3.14 5.73 -0.27
C ALA A 69 1.82 5.43 0.46
N ARG A 70 0.91 6.41 0.54
CA ARG A 70 -0.45 6.21 1.05
C ARG A 70 -1.22 5.19 0.20
N SER A 71 -1.21 5.34 -1.12
CA SER A 71 -1.88 4.38 -2.02
C SER A 71 -1.30 2.97 -1.92
N MET A 72 0.00 2.82 -1.68
CA MET A 72 0.60 1.51 -1.38
C MET A 72 0.06 0.92 -0.07
N GLY A 73 -0.15 1.76 0.96
CA GLY A 73 -0.79 1.34 2.21
C GLY A 73 -2.22 0.86 1.99
N GLU A 74 -3.03 1.62 1.26
CA GLU A 74 -4.41 1.25 0.91
C GLU A 74 -4.46 -0.06 0.11
N LEU A 75 -3.52 -0.26 -0.83
CA LEU A 75 -3.40 -1.52 -1.58
C LEU A 75 -3.05 -2.70 -0.65
N SER A 76 -2.16 -2.50 0.32
CA SER A 76 -1.83 -3.56 1.28
C SER A 76 -3.04 -4.00 2.11
N GLU A 77 -3.91 -3.07 2.49
CA GLU A 77 -5.15 -3.37 3.21
C GLU A 77 -6.13 -4.16 2.33
N GLN A 78 -6.26 -3.79 1.05
CA GLN A 78 -7.10 -4.52 0.10
C GLN A 78 -6.60 -5.95 -0.14
N LEU A 79 -5.28 -6.15 -0.25
CA LEU A 79 -4.68 -7.48 -0.36
C LEU A 79 -5.01 -8.34 0.87
N ARG A 80 -4.86 -7.77 2.08
CA ARG A 80 -5.17 -8.47 3.33
C ARG A 80 -6.65 -8.83 3.42
N SER A 81 -7.53 -7.87 3.12
CA SER A 81 -8.98 -8.10 3.08
C SER A 81 -9.37 -9.16 2.04
N SER A 82 -8.67 -9.23 0.91
CA SER A 82 -8.94 -10.25 -0.12
C SER A 82 -8.55 -11.64 0.37
N ALA A 83 -7.37 -11.78 0.99
CA ALA A 83 -6.93 -13.04 1.59
C ALA A 83 -7.91 -13.54 2.68
N ASP A 84 -8.37 -12.64 3.55
CA ASP A 84 -9.36 -12.97 4.58
C ASP A 84 -10.71 -13.39 3.98
N GLY A 85 -11.11 -12.77 2.86
CA GLY A 85 -12.31 -13.15 2.12
C GLY A 85 -12.25 -14.56 1.53
N TYR A 86 -11.09 -14.97 1.00
CA TYR A 86 -10.87 -16.33 0.51
C TYR A 86 -10.92 -17.37 1.63
N ASP A 87 -10.23 -17.12 2.76
CA ASP A 87 -10.28 -18.02 3.91
C ASP A 87 -11.70 -18.18 4.46
N SER A 88 -12.49 -17.10 4.48
CA SER A 88 -13.89 -17.15 4.90
C SER A 88 -14.76 -17.97 3.94
N ALA A 89 -14.53 -17.85 2.63
CA ALA A 89 -15.27 -18.60 1.62
C ALA A 89 -14.95 -20.10 1.70
N ASP A 90 -13.68 -20.45 1.91
CA ASP A 90 -13.24 -21.84 2.07
C ASP A 90 -13.80 -22.47 3.35
N ALA A 91 -13.78 -21.75 4.47
CA ALA A 91 -14.39 -22.21 5.72
C ALA A 91 -15.91 -22.43 5.58
N GLU A 92 -16.59 -21.55 4.85
CA GLU A 92 -18.01 -21.71 4.55
C GLU A 92 -18.27 -22.94 3.66
N ALA A 93 -17.46 -23.14 2.63
CA ALA A 93 -17.56 -24.30 1.75
C ALA A 93 -17.34 -25.61 2.52
N GLU A 94 -16.33 -25.69 3.39
CA GLU A 94 -16.06 -26.85 4.24
C GLU A 94 -17.24 -27.12 5.21
N SER A 95 -17.77 -26.07 5.83
CA SER A 95 -18.93 -26.17 6.73
C SER A 95 -20.16 -26.72 6.01
N ARG A 96 -20.50 -26.17 4.85
CA ARG A 96 -21.63 -26.63 4.02
C ARG A 96 -21.43 -28.09 3.56
N LEU A 97 -20.21 -28.46 3.17
CA LEU A 97 -19.89 -29.83 2.78
C LEU A 97 -20.08 -30.81 3.95
N ARG A 98 -19.58 -30.48 5.14
CA ARG A 98 -19.76 -31.31 6.35
C ARG A 98 -21.23 -31.45 6.73
N ALA A 99 -22.00 -30.37 6.66
CA ALA A 99 -23.44 -30.40 6.92
C ALA A 99 -24.15 -31.36 5.95
N GLY A 100 -23.89 -31.24 4.64
CA GLY A 100 -24.47 -32.13 3.63
C GLY A 100 -24.08 -33.60 3.81
N LEU A 101 -22.83 -33.88 4.19
CA LEU A 101 -22.39 -35.26 4.49
C LEU A 101 -23.10 -35.84 5.72
N ASN A 102 -23.31 -35.03 6.76
CA ASN A 102 -24.06 -35.45 7.96
C ASN A 102 -25.53 -35.72 7.65
N ASP A 103 -26.14 -34.92 6.78
CA ASP A 103 -27.53 -35.12 6.35
C ASP A 103 -27.69 -36.41 5.55
N LEU A 104 -26.73 -36.73 4.66
CA LEU A 104 -26.70 -37.98 3.92
C LEU A 104 -26.49 -39.21 4.80
N GLY A 105 -25.68 -39.10 5.86
CA GLY A 105 -25.44 -40.19 6.81
C GLY A 105 -26.58 -40.44 7.79
N ARG A 106 -27.58 -39.54 7.86
CA ARG A 106 -28.79 -39.68 8.67
C ARG A 106 -30.02 -40.11 7.87
N ALA A 107 -29.92 -40.23 6.55
CA ALA A 107 -30.94 -40.79 5.66
C ALA A 107 -30.80 -42.32 5.55
#